data_AF-A0ABD1E430-F1
#
_entry.id   AF-A0ABD1E430-F1
#
_cell.length_a   1.000
_cell.length_b   1.000
_cell.length_c   1.000
_cell.angle_alpha   90.00
_cell.angle_beta   90.00
_cell.angle_gamma   90.00
#
_symmetry.space_group_name_H-M   'P 1'
#
loop_
_entity.id
_entity.type
_entity.pdbx_description
1 polymer ?
#
loop_
_entity_poly.entity_id
_entity_poly.type
_entity_poly.pdbx_seq_one_letter_code
_entity_poly.pdbx_strand_id
1 'polypeptide(L)'
;MPGTRSITGTPSVYSHVTTRSSANLRSTRSLKSLKTPWYRKPLVQDAFFLDVQRASMVAAIFSLLLSIFTIITGFFDLYCYAMAAPGNTHYGYYILSYEFVYVGSRHVRNTLVMFAAFSILLAIGVFITSIMLIISLRKEHEKKMLPWIYIFAIFTVFRFLAFLFFSIVNDMIFAYNILIHLLWVIFLACSIYGWILVYSLYVELSDLTKLEDLAHLRMGTMQSLNASTVPSLAGSRPTTPHSTVSTMPVGSV
;
A
#
# COMPACT_ATOMS: atom_id res chain seq x y z
N MET A 1 42.22 -66.97 44.07
CA MET A 1 41.12 -66.27 44.77
C MET A 1 41.34 -64.76 44.68
N PRO A 2 40.25 -63.99 44.59
CA PRO A 2 40.10 -62.70 43.87
C PRO A 2 40.50 -61.51 44.76
N GLY A 3 40.59 -60.26 44.33
CA GLY A 3 40.27 -59.59 43.07
C GLY A 3 40.44 -58.07 43.28
N THR A 4 41.01 -57.41 42.29
CA THR A 4 41.25 -55.96 42.18
C THR A 4 39.96 -55.15 42.26
N ARG A 5 39.93 -54.02 43.01
CA ARG A 5 39.07 -52.87 42.70
C ARG A 5 39.70 -51.52 43.04
N SER A 6 39.37 -50.59 42.18
CA SER A 6 40.00 -49.31 41.86
C SER A 6 39.61 -48.16 42.79
N ILE A 7 40.57 -47.25 42.88
CA ILE A 7 40.53 -45.81 43.18
C ILE A 7 39.13 -45.18 43.10
N THR A 8 38.75 -44.55 44.21
CA THR A 8 37.61 -43.67 44.43
C THR A 8 37.51 -42.61 43.33
N GLY A 9 36.57 -42.79 42.40
CA GLY A 9 36.19 -41.74 41.45
C GLY A 9 35.39 -40.65 42.18
N THR A 10 35.85 -39.41 42.06
CA THR A 10 35.08 -38.21 42.43
C THR A 10 33.70 -38.22 41.76
N PRO A 11 32.60 -38.00 42.49
CA PRO A 11 31.28 -37.95 41.88
C PRO A 11 31.20 -36.74 40.95
N SER A 12 30.86 -36.98 39.68
CA SER A 12 30.56 -35.93 38.72
C SER A 12 29.31 -35.17 39.17
N VAL A 13 29.46 -33.89 39.48
CA VAL A 13 28.37 -32.95 39.84
C VAL A 13 27.62 -32.49 38.59
N TYR A 14 27.27 -33.40 37.69
CA TYR A 14 26.58 -33.05 36.44
C TYR A 14 25.53 -34.10 36.08
N SER A 15 24.47 -34.18 36.89
CA SER A 15 23.18 -34.74 36.46
C SER A 15 22.08 -34.55 37.51
N HIS A 16 21.97 -33.37 38.11
CA HIS A 16 20.66 -32.98 38.64
C HIS A 16 19.79 -32.47 37.49
N VAL A 17 19.08 -33.45 36.90
CA VAL A 17 17.65 -33.38 36.65
C VAL A 17 17.18 -32.04 36.07
N THR A 18 17.06 -32.03 34.73
CA THR A 18 15.79 -31.75 34.02
C THR A 18 14.69 -31.09 34.88
N THR A 19 14.92 -29.86 35.31
CA THR A 19 13.80 -29.01 35.73
C THR A 19 13.14 -28.57 34.46
N ARG A 20 11.97 -29.15 34.19
CA ARG A 20 10.99 -28.73 33.21
C ARG A 20 10.83 -27.21 33.23
N SER A 21 11.61 -26.50 32.42
CA SER A 21 11.33 -25.12 32.04
C SER A 21 10.28 -25.10 30.92
N SER A 22 9.15 -25.79 31.14
CA SER A 22 7.92 -25.64 30.35
C SER A 22 7.11 -24.41 30.80
N ALA A 23 7.67 -23.56 31.65
CA ALA A 23 6.93 -22.52 32.36
C ALA A 23 6.86 -21.16 31.65
N ASN A 24 7.61 -20.89 30.58
CA ASN A 24 7.56 -19.60 29.88
C ASN A 24 7.27 -19.65 28.38
N LEU A 25 6.87 -20.81 27.85
CA LEU A 25 6.32 -20.92 26.49
C LEU A 25 4.80 -20.69 26.43
N ARG A 26 4.21 -20.05 27.45
CA ARG A 26 2.97 -19.26 27.27
C ARG A 26 3.30 -17.89 26.64
N SER A 27 3.96 -17.91 25.49
CA SER A 27 3.82 -16.86 24.47
C SER A 27 2.55 -17.13 23.63
N THR A 28 1.50 -17.65 24.25
CA THR A 28 0.12 -17.36 23.86
C THR A 28 -0.22 -15.92 24.25
N ARG A 29 0.65 -14.94 23.92
CA ARG A 29 0.19 -13.56 23.68
C ARG A 29 -0.59 -13.59 22.37
N SER A 30 -1.80 -14.11 22.53
CA SER A 30 -3.02 -13.65 21.91
C SER A 30 -2.87 -13.24 20.45
N LEU A 31 -3.23 -14.17 19.56
CA LEU A 31 -3.71 -13.80 18.23
C LEU A 31 -4.89 -12.78 18.30
N LYS A 32 -5.51 -12.52 19.47
CA LYS A 32 -6.41 -11.35 19.64
C LYS A 32 -5.69 -10.01 19.55
N SER A 33 -4.35 -9.95 19.62
CA SER A 33 -3.59 -8.70 19.39
C SER A 33 -3.39 -8.41 17.89
N LEU A 34 -3.67 -9.38 17.01
CA LEU A 34 -3.82 -9.22 15.57
C LEU A 34 -5.29 -9.05 15.19
N LYS A 35 -6.12 -8.49 16.09
CA LYS A 35 -7.47 -8.04 15.72
C LYS A 35 -7.27 -6.84 14.81
N THR A 36 -7.27 -7.06 13.49
CA THR A 36 -7.19 -6.00 12.50
C THR A 36 -8.30 -4.98 12.82
N PRO A 37 -7.93 -3.71 13.08
CA PRO A 37 -8.91 -2.67 13.32
C PRO A 37 -9.93 -2.65 12.18
N TRP A 38 -11.17 -2.28 12.48
CA TRP A 38 -12.27 -2.34 11.51
C TRP A 38 -12.00 -1.53 10.23
N TYR A 39 -11.14 -0.51 10.29
CA TYR A 39 -10.69 0.30 9.15
C TYR A 39 -9.55 -0.33 8.32
N ARG A 40 -8.99 -1.47 8.74
CA ARG A 40 -7.93 -2.22 8.04
C ARG A 40 -8.42 -3.54 7.45
N LYS A 41 -9.73 -3.75 7.36
CA LYS A 41 -10.27 -4.94 6.69
C LYS A 41 -10.46 -4.63 5.21
N PRO A 42 -10.06 -5.53 4.28
CA PRO A 42 -10.38 -5.37 2.87
C PRO A 42 -11.92 -5.28 2.73
N LEU A 43 -12.40 -4.21 2.10
CA LEU A 43 -13.84 -3.97 1.96
C LEU A 43 -14.51 -4.92 0.96
N VAL A 44 -13.72 -5.49 0.05
CA VAL A 44 -14.18 -6.46 -0.95
C VAL A 44 -13.13 -7.57 -1.04
N GLN A 45 -13.43 -8.76 -0.54
CA GLN A 45 -12.57 -9.96 -0.66
C GLN A 45 -12.89 -10.75 -1.94
N ASP A 46 -14.14 -10.72 -2.40
CA ASP A 46 -14.57 -11.30 -3.66
C ASP A 46 -15.31 -10.22 -4.46
N ALA A 47 -14.67 -9.68 -5.50
CA ALA A 47 -15.38 -8.83 -6.45
C ALA A 47 -16.26 -9.71 -7.33
N PHE A 48 -17.53 -9.32 -7.49
CA PHE A 48 -18.63 -10.09 -8.09
C PHE A 48 -18.39 -10.68 -9.50
N PHE A 49 -17.28 -10.34 -10.18
CA PHE A 49 -16.98 -10.74 -11.56
C PHE A 49 -15.49 -11.01 -11.89
N LEU A 50 -14.51 -10.49 -11.12
CA LEU A 50 -13.09 -10.50 -11.48
C LEU A 50 -12.22 -10.61 -10.23
N ASP A 51 -11.12 -11.37 -10.33
CA ASP A 51 -10.07 -11.44 -9.30
C ASP A 51 -9.57 -10.03 -8.91
N VAL A 52 -9.34 -9.76 -7.62
CA VAL A 52 -9.10 -8.41 -7.07
C VAL A 52 -7.91 -7.73 -7.77
N GLN A 53 -6.88 -8.50 -8.11
CA GLN A 53 -5.71 -8.01 -8.83
C GLN A 53 -6.05 -7.59 -10.27
N ARG A 54 -6.85 -8.38 -11.00
CA ARG A 54 -7.29 -8.01 -12.36
C ARG A 54 -8.22 -6.80 -12.33
N ALA A 55 -9.12 -6.74 -11.36
CA ALA A 55 -10.04 -5.62 -11.17
C ALA A 55 -9.27 -4.32 -10.87
N SER A 56 -8.22 -4.38 -10.05
CA SER A 56 -7.34 -3.23 -9.77
C SER A 56 -6.57 -2.74 -11.00
N MET A 57 -6.15 -3.65 -11.89
CA MET A 57 -5.48 -3.30 -13.13
C MET A 57 -6.45 -2.60 -14.10
N VAL A 58 -7.70 -3.06 -14.17
CA VAL A 58 -8.75 -2.37 -14.93
C VAL A 58 -9.01 -0.97 -14.35
N ALA A 59 -9.08 -0.84 -13.02
CA ALA A 59 -9.23 0.47 -12.36
C ALA A 59 -8.05 1.42 -12.65
N ALA A 60 -6.82 0.90 -12.70
CA ALA A 60 -5.64 1.69 -13.05
C ALA A 60 -5.70 2.18 -14.51
N ILE A 61 -6.07 1.32 -15.46
CA ILE A 61 -6.26 1.70 -16.87
C ILE A 61 -7.41 2.71 -17.01
N PHE A 62 -8.53 2.48 -16.33
CA PHE A 62 -9.66 3.40 -16.29
C PHE A 62 -9.23 4.78 -15.80
N SER A 63 -8.51 4.87 -14.69
CA SER A 63 -8.05 6.15 -14.15
C SER A 63 -7.08 6.88 -15.11
N LEU A 64 -6.26 6.13 -15.84
CA LEU A 64 -5.38 6.68 -16.87
C LEU A 64 -6.20 7.28 -18.02
N LEU A 65 -7.16 6.55 -18.57
CA LEU A 65 -8.04 7.05 -19.63
C LEU A 65 -8.90 8.23 -19.15
N LEU A 66 -9.42 8.16 -17.93
CA LEU A 66 -10.20 9.23 -17.30
C LEU A 66 -9.37 10.50 -17.16
N SER A 67 -8.09 10.40 -16.80
CA SER A 67 -7.20 11.57 -16.69
C SER A 67 -6.96 12.24 -18.04
N ILE A 68 -6.74 11.47 -19.11
CA ILE A 68 -6.60 12.01 -20.48
C ILE A 68 -7.89 12.70 -20.91
N PHE A 69 -9.04 12.04 -20.72
CA PHE A 69 -10.34 12.62 -21.01
C PHE A 69 -10.57 13.93 -20.24
N THR A 70 -10.19 13.97 -18.97
CA THR A 70 -10.31 15.15 -18.11
C THR A 70 -9.42 16.30 -18.56
N ILE A 71 -8.21 16.01 -19.03
CA ILE A 71 -7.29 17.04 -19.55
C ILE A 71 -7.87 17.65 -20.84
N ILE A 72 -8.31 16.80 -21.79
CA ILE A 72 -8.88 17.26 -23.06
C ILE A 72 -10.13 18.10 -22.83
N THR A 73 -11.07 17.58 -22.03
CA THR A 73 -12.31 18.30 -21.70
C THR A 73 -12.05 19.56 -20.88
N GLY A 74 -11.07 19.53 -19.95
CA GLY A 74 -10.70 20.72 -19.18
C GLY A 74 -10.12 21.85 -20.03
N PHE A 75 -9.27 21.55 -21.02
CA PHE A 75 -8.79 22.57 -21.97
C PHE A 75 -9.92 23.12 -22.83
N PHE A 76 -10.83 22.25 -23.27
CA PHE A 76 -12.00 22.64 -24.02
C PHE A 76 -12.91 23.58 -23.20
N ASP A 77 -13.18 23.24 -21.93
CA ASP A 77 -13.97 24.06 -21.01
C ASP A 77 -13.32 25.43 -20.79
N LEU A 78 -12.00 25.47 -20.58
CA LEU A 78 -11.26 26.72 -20.38
C LEU A 78 -11.34 27.65 -21.61
N TYR A 79 -11.25 27.07 -22.81
CA TYR A 79 -11.47 27.79 -24.06
C TYR A 79 -12.89 28.35 -24.15
N CYS A 80 -13.92 27.56 -23.84
CA CYS A 80 -15.31 28.01 -23.82
C CYS A 80 -15.54 29.17 -22.83
N TYR A 81 -14.97 29.11 -21.62
CA TYR A 81 -15.09 30.22 -20.66
C TYR A 81 -14.36 31.49 -21.09
N ALA A 82 -13.22 31.35 -21.77
CA ALA A 82 -12.50 32.50 -22.31
C ALA A 82 -13.31 33.19 -23.41
N MET A 83 -13.95 32.40 -24.28
CA MET A 83 -14.79 32.93 -25.37
C MET A 83 -16.09 33.55 -24.86
N ALA A 84 -16.63 33.06 -23.74
CA ALA A 84 -17.82 33.61 -23.10
C ALA A 84 -17.54 34.86 -22.20
N ALA A 85 -16.41 35.53 -22.41
CA ALA A 85 -16.11 36.79 -21.74
C ALA A 85 -16.99 37.95 -22.29
N PRO A 86 -17.48 38.87 -21.43
CA PRO A 86 -18.30 39.98 -21.84
C PRO A 86 -17.49 40.91 -22.76
N GLY A 87 -18.03 41.21 -23.94
CA GLY A 87 -17.37 41.99 -24.98
C GLY A 87 -16.86 41.17 -26.18
N ASN A 88 -16.95 39.84 -26.15
CA ASN A 88 -16.57 39.00 -27.27
C ASN A 88 -17.79 38.69 -28.17
N THR A 89 -17.76 39.09 -29.44
CA THR A 89 -18.87 38.93 -30.39
C THR A 89 -18.73 37.64 -31.20
N HIS A 90 -18.63 36.50 -30.51
CA HIS A 90 -18.69 35.18 -31.15
C HIS A 90 -20.04 34.54 -30.83
N TYR A 91 -21.03 34.84 -31.67
CA TYR A 91 -22.29 34.10 -31.73
C TYR A 91 -22.07 32.87 -32.62
N GLY A 92 -22.27 31.67 -32.08
CA GLY A 92 -22.61 30.52 -32.91
C GLY A 92 -21.74 29.27 -32.75
N TYR A 93 -22.42 28.22 -32.29
CA TYR A 93 -22.22 26.82 -32.67
C TYR A 93 -20.82 26.25 -32.56
N TYR A 94 -20.33 26.09 -31.33
CA TYR A 94 -19.46 24.96 -31.05
C TYR A 94 -20.32 23.68 -30.96
N ILE A 95 -19.83 22.59 -31.55
CA ILE A 95 -20.46 21.25 -31.51
C ILE A 95 -20.70 20.76 -30.06
N LEU A 96 -19.99 21.37 -29.10
CA LEU A 96 -20.12 21.23 -27.65
C LEU A 96 -20.37 22.63 -27.02
N SER A 97 -21.35 23.39 -27.53
CA SER A 97 -21.66 24.73 -27.00
C SER A 97 -22.30 24.61 -25.63
N TYR A 98 -21.54 24.88 -24.59
CA TYR A 98 -22.12 25.27 -23.31
C TYR A 98 -22.59 26.72 -23.41
N GLU A 99 -23.81 26.90 -23.88
CA GLU A 99 -24.54 28.13 -23.61
C GLU A 99 -24.93 28.11 -22.13
N PHE A 100 -23.97 28.47 -21.27
CA PHE A 100 -24.21 28.58 -19.85
C PHE A 100 -25.11 29.78 -19.59
N VAL A 101 -26.36 29.53 -19.22
CA VAL A 101 -27.36 30.56 -18.87
C VAL A 101 -26.82 31.56 -17.83
N TYR A 102 -25.91 31.12 -16.95
CA TYR A 102 -25.34 31.94 -15.86
C TYR A 102 -23.91 32.46 -16.09
N VAL A 103 -23.29 32.25 -17.27
CA VAL A 103 -21.95 32.85 -17.55
C VAL A 103 -21.98 34.37 -17.68
N GLY A 104 -23.17 34.97 -17.78
CA GLY A 104 -23.34 36.42 -17.64
C GLY A 104 -22.82 36.99 -16.31
N SER A 105 -22.75 36.19 -15.24
CA SER A 105 -22.16 36.60 -13.96
C SER A 105 -20.66 36.33 -13.90
N ARG A 106 -19.86 37.39 -13.67
CA ARG A 106 -18.39 37.32 -13.54
C ARG A 106 -17.93 36.33 -12.48
N HIS A 107 -18.66 36.21 -11.37
CA HIS A 107 -18.30 35.32 -10.26
C HIS A 107 -18.48 33.84 -10.63
N VAL A 108 -19.58 33.51 -11.32
CA VAL A 108 -19.88 32.15 -11.75
C VAL A 108 -18.83 31.70 -12.76
N ARG A 109 -18.53 32.53 -13.77
CA ARG A 109 -17.49 32.23 -14.77
C ARG A 109 -16.10 32.04 -14.15
N ASN A 110 -15.66 32.93 -13.27
CA ASN A 110 -14.34 32.78 -12.63
C ASN A 110 -14.25 31.49 -11.80
N THR A 111 -15.36 31.08 -11.18
CA THR A 111 -15.42 29.81 -10.44
C THR A 111 -15.37 28.60 -11.38
N LEU A 112 -16.06 28.64 -12.52
CA LEU A 112 -15.98 27.61 -13.57
C LEU A 112 -14.55 27.48 -14.13
N VAL A 113 -13.88 28.60 -14.40
CA VAL A 113 -12.48 28.62 -14.86
C VAL A 113 -11.56 28.01 -13.80
N MET A 114 -11.77 28.33 -12.52
CA MET A 114 -11.03 27.72 -11.41
C MET A 114 -11.23 26.20 -11.38
N PHE A 115 -12.48 25.72 -11.46
CA PHE A 115 -12.77 24.28 -11.48
C PHE A 115 -12.12 23.56 -12.67
N ALA A 116 -12.12 24.17 -13.86
CA ALA A 116 -11.46 23.61 -15.03
C ALA A 116 -9.93 23.55 -14.86
N ALA A 117 -9.30 24.64 -14.43
CA ALA A 117 -7.85 24.71 -14.24
C ALA A 117 -7.34 23.71 -13.19
N PHE A 118 -8.01 23.62 -12.03
CA PHE A 118 -7.65 22.65 -11.00
C PHE A 118 -7.95 21.21 -11.42
N SER A 119 -9.01 20.98 -12.22
CA SER A 119 -9.29 19.65 -12.78
C SER A 119 -8.16 19.18 -13.70
N ILE A 120 -7.60 20.07 -14.54
CA ILE A 120 -6.45 19.75 -15.40
C ILE A 120 -5.23 19.40 -14.54
N LEU A 121 -4.92 20.23 -13.53
CA LEU A 121 -3.74 20.02 -12.67
C LEU A 121 -3.84 18.69 -11.91
N LEU A 122 -4.98 18.42 -11.28
CA LEU A 122 -5.20 17.16 -10.58
C LEU A 122 -5.22 15.96 -11.55
N ALA A 123 -5.76 16.11 -12.77
CA ALA A 123 -5.73 15.06 -13.77
C ALA A 123 -4.30 14.73 -14.24
N ILE A 124 -3.40 15.70 -14.34
CA ILE A 124 -1.97 15.44 -14.60
C ILE A 124 -1.37 14.61 -13.45
N GLY A 125 -1.70 14.95 -12.20
CA GLY A 125 -1.29 14.17 -11.04
C GLY A 125 -1.82 12.73 -11.07
N VAL A 126 -3.09 12.54 -11.42
CA VAL A 126 -3.70 11.22 -11.61
C VAL A 126 -3.00 10.47 -12.75
N PHE A 127 -2.73 11.11 -13.89
CA PHE A 127 -2.05 10.49 -15.02
C PHE A 127 -0.69 9.88 -14.62
N ILE A 128 0.15 10.66 -13.94
CA ILE A 128 1.47 10.21 -13.48
C ILE A 128 1.33 9.06 -12.48
N THR A 129 0.47 9.23 -11.48
CA THR A 129 0.28 8.20 -10.44
C THR A 129 -0.38 6.93 -10.99
N SER A 130 -1.22 7.02 -12.02
CA SER A 130 -1.83 5.84 -12.67
C SER A 130 -0.78 5.01 -13.40
N ILE A 131 0.20 5.64 -14.05
CA ILE A 131 1.36 4.93 -14.63
C ILE A 131 2.16 4.25 -13.52
N MET A 132 2.43 4.97 -12.42
CA MET A 132 3.11 4.39 -11.25
C MET A 132 2.34 3.18 -10.70
N LEU A 133 1.01 3.28 -10.59
CA LEU A 133 0.15 2.19 -10.12
C LEU A 133 0.24 0.96 -11.02
N ILE A 134 0.18 1.12 -12.36
CA ILE A 134 0.28 0.00 -13.30
C ILE A 134 1.63 -0.75 -13.13
N ILE A 135 2.74 -0.01 -12.98
CA ILE A 135 4.06 -0.59 -12.75
C ILE A 135 4.11 -1.27 -11.38
N SER A 136 3.50 -0.66 -10.37
CA SER A 136 3.41 -1.16 -9.00
C SER A 136 2.66 -2.47 -8.92
N LEU A 137 1.51 -2.57 -9.60
CA LEU A 137 0.67 -3.77 -9.67
C LEU A 137 1.38 -4.92 -10.39
N ARG A 138 2.20 -4.64 -11.41
CA ARG A 138 2.98 -5.67 -12.12
C ARG A 138 4.10 -6.24 -11.25
N LYS A 139 4.69 -5.43 -10.37
CA LYS A 139 5.81 -5.83 -9.51
C LYS A 139 5.38 -6.13 -8.07
N GLU A 140 4.09 -6.08 -7.76
CA GLU A 140 3.52 -6.29 -6.42
C GLU A 140 4.15 -5.42 -5.31
N HIS A 141 4.54 -4.18 -5.65
CA HIS A 141 5.15 -3.26 -4.69
C HIS A 141 4.09 -2.45 -3.92
N GLU A 142 3.73 -2.85 -2.71
CA GLU A 142 2.72 -2.15 -1.89
C GLU A 142 2.96 -0.64 -1.72
N LYS A 143 4.18 -0.22 -1.38
CA LYS A 143 4.47 1.19 -1.02
C LYS A 143 4.30 2.16 -2.17
N LYS A 144 4.43 1.69 -3.42
CA LYS A 144 4.30 2.52 -4.62
C LYS A 144 2.85 2.74 -5.04
N MET A 145 1.88 2.07 -4.40
CA MET A 145 0.45 2.27 -4.63
C MET A 145 -0.12 3.48 -3.87
N LEU A 146 0.50 3.87 -2.76
CA LEU A 146 0.03 4.95 -1.88
C LEU A 146 -0.18 6.31 -2.59
N PRO A 147 0.74 6.79 -3.46
CA PRO A 147 0.57 8.08 -4.12
C PRO A 147 -0.72 8.15 -4.94
N TRP A 148 -1.06 7.05 -5.63
CA TRP A 148 -2.28 6.96 -6.42
C TRP A 148 -3.53 7.02 -5.54
N ILE A 149 -3.55 6.30 -4.41
CA ILE A 149 -4.71 6.26 -3.50
C ILE A 149 -5.06 7.66 -3.00
N TYR A 150 -4.07 8.45 -2.58
CA TYR A 150 -4.31 9.80 -2.08
C TYR A 150 -4.70 10.78 -3.19
N ILE A 151 -3.95 10.79 -4.30
CA ILE A 151 -4.19 11.75 -5.38
C ILE A 151 -5.54 11.46 -6.07
N PHE A 152 -5.86 10.18 -6.29
CA PHE A 152 -7.13 9.78 -6.92
C PHE A 152 -8.33 10.05 -6.00
N ALA A 153 -8.19 9.92 -4.68
CA ALA A 153 -9.24 10.32 -3.72
C ALA A 153 -9.51 11.83 -3.79
N ILE A 154 -8.46 12.65 -3.69
CA ILE A 154 -8.58 14.11 -3.75
C ILE A 154 -9.19 14.54 -5.09
N PHE A 155 -8.73 13.96 -6.19
CA PHE A 155 -9.28 14.19 -7.52
C PHE A 155 -10.77 13.85 -7.60
N THR A 156 -11.19 12.70 -7.06
CA THR A 156 -12.57 12.25 -7.10
C THR A 156 -13.49 13.16 -6.28
N VAL A 157 -13.07 13.57 -5.07
CA VAL A 157 -13.83 14.52 -4.22
C VAL A 157 -13.92 15.88 -4.91
N PHE A 158 -12.81 16.39 -5.43
CA PHE A 158 -12.81 17.66 -6.17
C PHE A 158 -13.72 17.60 -7.39
N ARG A 159 -13.68 16.50 -8.15
CA ARG A 159 -14.55 16.32 -9.31
C ARG A 159 -16.02 16.18 -8.95
N PHE A 160 -16.34 15.56 -7.82
CA PHE A 160 -17.71 15.52 -7.32
C PHE A 160 -18.23 16.93 -7.01
N LEU A 161 -17.42 17.76 -6.34
CA LEU A 161 -17.79 19.16 -6.06
C LEU A 161 -17.95 19.99 -7.33
N ALA A 162 -17.01 19.86 -8.28
CA ALA A 162 -17.09 20.53 -9.56
C ALA A 162 -18.36 20.10 -10.31
N PHE A 163 -18.64 18.79 -10.39
CA PHE A 163 -19.83 18.24 -11.02
C PHE A 163 -21.13 18.78 -10.41
N LEU A 164 -21.21 18.89 -9.08
CA LEU A 164 -22.37 19.46 -8.40
C LEU A 164 -22.58 20.92 -8.81
N PHE A 165 -21.52 21.74 -8.80
CA PHE A 165 -21.58 23.12 -9.23
C PHE A 165 -22.01 23.25 -10.70
N PHE A 166 -21.44 22.43 -11.58
CA PHE A 166 -21.83 22.35 -12.99
C PHE A 166 -23.30 21.98 -13.18
N SER A 167 -23.84 21.07 -12.37
CA SER A 167 -25.24 20.67 -12.43
C SER A 167 -26.22 21.77 -11.98
N ILE A 168 -25.78 22.71 -11.14
CA ILE A 168 -26.61 23.84 -10.72
C ILE A 168 -26.56 24.97 -11.75
N VAL A 169 -25.38 25.24 -12.28
CA VAL A 169 -25.12 26.41 -13.15
C VAL A 169 -25.52 26.16 -14.60
N ASN A 170 -25.50 24.90 -15.04
CA ASN A 170 -25.81 24.56 -16.42
C ASN A 170 -27.29 24.26 -16.60
N ASP A 171 -27.87 24.75 -17.70
CA ASP A 171 -29.24 24.42 -18.07
C ASP A 171 -29.25 23.06 -18.79
N MET A 172 -30.12 22.15 -18.31
CA MET A 172 -30.27 20.80 -18.83
C MET A 172 -31.22 20.74 -20.05
N ILE A 173 -31.55 21.88 -20.66
CA ILE A 173 -32.42 21.94 -21.84
C ILE A 173 -31.80 21.29 -23.09
N PHE A 174 -30.47 21.36 -23.25
CA PHE A 174 -29.76 20.81 -24.41
C PHE A 174 -29.33 19.36 -24.18
N ALA A 175 -29.62 18.48 -25.15
CA ALA A 175 -29.32 17.04 -25.07
C ALA A 175 -27.83 16.73 -24.82
N TYR A 176 -26.91 17.54 -25.37
CA TYR A 176 -25.47 17.38 -25.14
C TYR A 176 -25.10 17.57 -23.65
N ASN A 177 -25.63 18.61 -23.00
CA ASN A 177 -25.40 18.86 -21.58
C ASN A 177 -25.89 17.70 -20.72
N ILE A 178 -27.08 17.17 -21.05
CA ILE A 178 -27.64 15.99 -20.38
C ILE A 178 -26.71 14.77 -20.53
N LEU A 179 -26.21 14.50 -21.75
CA LEU A 179 -25.35 13.34 -22.02
C LEU A 179 -24.01 13.43 -21.29
N ILE A 180 -23.36 14.60 -21.27
CA ILE A 180 -22.10 14.78 -20.54
C ILE A 180 -22.30 14.68 -19.03
N HIS A 181 -23.38 15.25 -18.50
CA HIS A 181 -23.71 15.09 -17.08
C HIS A 181 -23.92 13.62 -16.71
N LEU A 182 -24.68 12.87 -17.50
CA LEU A 182 -24.92 11.44 -17.27
C LEU A 182 -23.61 10.64 -17.34
N LEU A 183 -22.76 10.93 -18.33
CA LEU A 183 -21.45 10.30 -18.45
C LEU A 183 -20.58 10.57 -17.21
N TRP A 184 -20.59 11.80 -16.67
CA TRP A 184 -19.85 12.14 -15.45
C TRP A 184 -20.39 11.44 -14.20
N VAL A 185 -21.71 11.19 -14.11
CA VAL A 185 -22.28 10.35 -13.04
C VAL A 185 -21.70 8.94 -13.08
N ILE A 186 -21.62 8.33 -14.28
CA ILE A 186 -21.02 7.00 -14.46
C ILE A 186 -19.53 7.03 -14.09
N PHE A 187 -18.78 8.03 -14.56
CA PHE A 187 -17.37 8.16 -14.24
C PHE A 187 -17.12 8.34 -12.74
N LEU A 188 -17.95 9.10 -12.02
CA LEU A 188 -17.85 9.24 -10.57
C LEU A 188 -18.13 7.91 -9.86
N ALA A 189 -19.18 7.19 -10.25
CA ALA A 189 -19.49 5.87 -9.68
C ALA A 189 -18.34 4.87 -9.91
N CYS A 190 -17.80 4.79 -11.14
CA CYS A 190 -16.65 3.97 -11.46
C CYS A 190 -15.39 4.41 -10.70
N SER A 191 -15.20 5.71 -10.46
CA SER A 191 -14.05 6.23 -9.71
C SER A 191 -14.12 5.84 -8.23
N ILE A 192 -15.29 5.94 -7.60
CA ILE A 192 -15.49 5.50 -6.21
C ILE A 192 -15.26 4.00 -6.10
N TYR A 193 -15.86 3.22 -7.02
CA TYR A 193 -15.68 1.77 -7.04
C TYR A 193 -14.22 1.36 -7.28
N GLY A 194 -13.56 1.97 -8.27
CA GLY A 194 -12.15 1.71 -8.57
C GLY A 194 -11.21 2.08 -7.43
N TRP A 195 -11.50 3.17 -6.71
CA TRP A 195 -10.74 3.55 -5.52
C TRP A 195 -10.88 2.50 -4.41
N ILE A 196 -12.10 2.01 -4.14
CA ILE A 196 -12.35 0.96 -3.15
C ILE A 196 -11.59 -0.33 -3.50
N LEU A 197 -11.58 -0.73 -4.77
CA LEU A 197 -10.87 -1.93 -5.22
C LEU A 197 -9.35 -1.84 -4.99
N VAL A 198 -8.74 -0.74 -5.42
CA VAL A 198 -7.28 -0.55 -5.25
C VAL A 198 -6.92 -0.40 -3.78
N TYR A 199 -7.77 0.25 -2.98
CA TYR A 199 -7.59 0.33 -1.54
C TYR A 199 -7.69 -1.05 -0.86
N SER A 200 -8.66 -1.87 -1.25
CA SER A 200 -8.83 -3.24 -0.75
C SER A 200 -7.58 -4.08 -1.04
N LEU A 201 -7.08 -4.02 -2.28
CA LEU A 201 -5.84 -4.70 -2.68
C LEU A 201 -4.62 -4.20 -1.90
N TYR A 202 -4.49 -2.88 -1.70
CA TYR A 202 -3.39 -2.32 -0.92
C TYR A 202 -3.37 -2.86 0.51
N VAL A 203 -4.54 -2.96 1.16
CA VAL A 203 -4.66 -3.53 2.51
C VAL A 203 -4.25 -5.00 2.52
N GLU A 204 -4.68 -5.77 1.52
CA GLU A 204 -4.35 -7.19 1.40
C GLU A 204 -2.85 -7.45 1.23
N LEU A 205 -2.18 -6.74 0.31
CA LEU A 205 -0.72 -6.84 0.15
C LEU A 205 0.00 -6.42 1.43
N SER A 206 -0.43 -5.34 2.09
CA SER A 206 0.21 -4.89 3.32
C SER A 206 0.01 -5.83 4.50
N ASP A 207 -1.03 -6.64 4.52
CA ASP A 207 -1.18 -7.68 5.54
C ASP A 207 -0.33 -8.91 5.20
N LEU A 208 -0.19 -9.27 3.92
CA LEU A 208 0.74 -10.32 3.48
C LEU A 208 2.19 -9.97 3.82
N THR A 209 2.66 -8.77 3.50
CA THR A 209 4.05 -8.34 3.82
C THR A 209 4.32 -8.36 5.33
N LYS A 210 3.35 -7.97 6.17
CA LYS A 210 3.50 -8.06 7.63
C LYS A 210 3.59 -9.50 8.13
N LEU A 211 2.84 -10.41 7.52
CA LEU A 211 2.87 -11.84 7.87
C LEU A 211 4.20 -12.47 7.45
N GLU A 212 4.72 -12.10 6.28
CA GLU A 212 6.04 -12.51 5.80
C GLU A 212 7.16 -12.01 6.73
N ASP A 213 7.17 -10.73 7.08
CA ASP A 213 8.13 -10.16 8.02
C ASP A 213 8.07 -10.85 9.39
N LEU A 214 6.86 -11.14 9.89
CA LEU A 214 6.68 -11.84 11.15
C LEU A 214 7.19 -13.29 11.07
N ALA A 215 6.97 -13.98 9.95
CA ALA A 215 7.49 -15.32 9.71
C ALA A 215 9.03 -15.33 9.63
N HIS A 216 9.64 -14.37 8.91
CA HIS A 216 11.09 -14.20 8.87
C HIS A 216 11.68 -13.93 10.26
N LEU A 217 11.05 -13.05 11.05
CA LEU A 217 11.48 -12.79 12.42
C LEU A 217 11.35 -14.03 13.31
N ARG A 218 10.27 -14.82 13.17
CA ARG A 218 10.08 -16.07 13.91
C ARG A 218 11.10 -17.12 13.51
N MET A 219 11.38 -17.27 12.21
CA MET A 219 12.40 -18.20 11.70
C MET A 219 13.81 -17.79 12.17
N GLY A 220 14.16 -16.50 12.09
CA GLY A 220 15.43 -15.98 12.63
C GLY A 220 15.54 -16.10 14.15
N THR A 221 14.44 -15.92 14.87
CA THR A 221 14.40 -16.15 16.33
C THR A 221 14.55 -17.64 16.65
N MET A 222 13.92 -18.55 15.89
CA MET A 222 14.09 -19.99 16.08
C MET A 222 15.49 -20.48 15.70
N GLN A 223 16.11 -19.89 14.67
CA GLN A 223 17.50 -20.18 14.31
C GLN A 223 18.49 -19.67 15.36
N SER A 224 18.30 -18.47 15.90
CA SER A 224 19.14 -17.94 16.98
C SER A 224 18.93 -18.70 18.29
N LEU A 225 17.70 -19.09 18.63
CA LEU A 225 17.43 -19.98 19.76
C LEU A 225 18.06 -21.35 19.56
N ASN A 226 17.96 -21.94 18.36
CA ASN A 226 18.62 -23.21 18.05
C ASN A 226 20.16 -23.08 18.16
N ALA A 227 20.75 -22.00 17.65
CA ALA A 227 22.19 -21.72 17.82
C ALA A 227 22.59 -21.49 19.29
N SER A 228 21.65 -21.06 20.15
CA SER A 228 21.87 -20.87 21.59
C SER A 228 21.68 -22.15 22.39
N THR A 229 20.86 -23.10 21.91
CA THR A 229 20.57 -24.38 22.58
C THR A 229 21.37 -25.56 22.02
N VAL A 230 21.94 -25.43 20.83
CA VAL A 230 22.95 -26.35 20.30
C VAL A 230 24.28 -25.95 20.95
N PRO A 231 24.88 -26.80 21.80
CA PRO A 231 26.21 -26.50 22.32
C PRO A 231 27.14 -26.33 21.11
N SER A 232 27.82 -25.19 21.04
CA SER A 232 28.76 -24.88 19.97
C SER A 232 29.68 -26.08 19.74
N LEU A 233 29.50 -26.75 18.60
CA LEU A 233 30.39 -27.81 18.11
C LEU A 233 31.74 -27.24 17.63
N ALA A 234 32.00 -25.96 17.87
CA ALA A 234 33.33 -25.38 17.92
C ALA A 234 33.83 -25.55 19.36
N GLY A 235 34.53 -26.67 19.57
CA GLY A 235 34.99 -27.13 20.86
C GLY A 235 35.65 -26.03 21.68
N SER A 236 35.06 -25.75 22.84
CA SER A 236 35.79 -25.19 23.97
C SER A 236 36.88 -26.19 24.34
N ARG A 237 38.07 -26.06 23.74
CA ARG A 237 39.28 -26.69 24.28
C ARG A 237 39.35 -26.26 25.75
N PRO A 238 39.31 -27.19 26.71
CA PRO A 238 39.71 -26.86 28.06
C PRO A 238 41.18 -26.45 27.97
N THR A 239 41.50 -25.18 28.17
CA THR A 239 42.87 -24.78 28.50
C THR A 239 43.12 -25.31 29.90
N THR A 240 43.55 -26.58 30.00
CA THR A 240 44.13 -27.12 31.22
C THR A 240 45.39 -26.31 31.56
N PRO A 241 45.45 -25.59 32.69
CA PRO A 241 46.68 -24.94 33.08
C PRO A 241 47.39 -25.89 34.04
N HIS A 242 48.08 -26.92 33.55
CA HIS A 242 49.16 -27.57 34.31
C HIS A 242 50.07 -28.35 33.38
N SER A 243 51.08 -27.64 32.85
CA SER A 243 52.33 -28.24 32.38
C SER A 243 53.49 -27.37 32.88
N THR A 244 54.10 -27.78 33.97
CA THR A 244 55.48 -27.45 34.36
C THR A 244 56.11 -28.79 34.75
N VAL A 245 56.90 -29.43 33.87
CA VAL A 245 58.39 -29.33 33.77
C VAL A 245 59.03 -30.08 34.96
N SER A 246 60.03 -30.96 34.89
CA SER A 246 61.04 -31.36 33.91
C SER A 246 61.61 -32.71 34.37
N THR A 247 61.92 -33.65 33.48
CA THR A 247 62.86 -34.73 33.77
C THR A 247 64.27 -34.24 33.43
N MET A 248 65.12 -34.00 34.44
CA MET A 248 66.57 -33.89 34.24
C MET A 248 67.12 -35.21 33.71
N PRO A 249 68.15 -35.16 32.86
CA PRO A 249 69.46 -35.55 33.38
C PRO A 249 70.57 -34.59 32.92
N VAL A 250 71.44 -34.21 33.86
CA VAL A 250 72.76 -33.66 33.56
C VAL A 250 73.78 -34.71 34.00
N GLY A 251 74.61 -35.15 33.08
CA GLY A 251 75.82 -35.89 33.37
C GLY A 251 76.99 -35.24 32.62
N SER A 252 78.05 -34.90 33.35
CA SER A 252 79.42 -34.87 32.83
C SER A 252 80.43 -34.68 33.98
N VAL A 253 81.33 -35.66 34.11
CA VAL A 253 82.65 -35.71 34.78
C VAL A 253 82.68 -35.58 36.30
#